data_AF-A0A383DLF4-F1
#
_entry.id   AF-A0A383DLF4-F1
#
_cell.length_a   1.000
_cell.length_b   1.000
_cell.length_c   1.000
_cell.angle_alpha   90.00
_cell.angle_beta   90.00
_cell.angle_gamma   90.00
#
_symmetry.space_group_name_H-M   'P 1'
#
loop_
_entity.id
_entity.type
_entity.pdbx_description
1 polymer ?
#
loop_
_entity_poly.entity_id
_entity_poly.type
_entity_poly.pdbx_seq_one_letter_code
_entity_poly.pdbx_strand_id
1 'polypeptide(L)'
;TLPQELAQGTSPVPYQPEYGLYRLPGESTSAFLLTSVFVPRGRQNLTAILTAQSEPDRYGELILFDVPVEDQVPGPRQVEALIEQDPIISQQFSLWRTGGSQVWTGHLHLIPVGKTLLYMEPVFLAAEEDAIPELRRFVVSDGHRVSMQETLEESVQALLMLALDSPLPSVLPVSMVGTQDPTILDTSDWPVEALALLERGEQALREGDFQAFGESLAELRALLETLSAGGRE
;
A
#
# COMPACT_ATOMS: atom_id res chain seq x y z
N THR A 1 9.64 7.41 22.96
CA THR A 1 9.16 8.67 22.39
C THR A 1 8.10 8.31 21.39
N LEU A 2 7.01 9.06 21.31
CA LEU A 2 5.97 8.77 20.33
C LEU A 2 6.54 8.90 18.90
N PRO A 3 6.01 8.13 17.93
CA PRO A 3 6.29 8.38 16.52
C PRO A 3 5.92 9.82 16.15
N GLN A 4 6.51 10.35 15.08
CA GLN A 4 6.30 11.72 14.64
C GLN A 4 6.03 11.78 13.14
N GLU A 5 5.29 12.81 12.72
CA GLU A 5 4.87 13.14 11.34
C GLU A 5 4.97 14.66 11.08
N LEU A 6 4.67 15.11 9.86
CA LEU A 6 4.69 16.51 9.42
C LEU A 6 3.29 17.00 8.98
N ALA A 7 2.27 16.75 9.80
CA ALA A 7 0.87 17.10 9.51
C ALA A 7 0.51 18.60 9.63
N GLN A 8 1.46 19.46 10.02
CA GLN A 8 1.24 20.91 10.20
C GLN A 8 2.43 21.70 9.65
N GLY A 9 2.83 21.40 8.42
CA GLY A 9 4.02 21.96 7.79
C GLY A 9 5.30 21.23 8.22
N THR A 10 6.44 21.90 8.22
CA THR A 10 7.76 21.23 8.33
C THR A 10 8.22 20.90 9.76
N SER A 11 7.36 21.14 10.76
CA SER A 11 7.69 20.89 12.17
C SER A 11 7.18 19.52 12.63
N PRO A 12 8.03 18.65 13.21
CA PRO A 12 7.60 17.35 13.69
C PRO A 12 6.56 17.43 14.81
N VAL A 13 5.40 16.83 14.57
CA VAL A 13 4.33 16.64 15.57
C VAL A 13 4.21 15.15 15.93
N PRO A 14 3.68 14.79 17.12
CA PRO A 14 3.41 13.39 17.44
C PRO A 14 2.39 12.79 16.48
N TYR A 15 2.68 11.59 15.98
CA TYR A 15 1.73 10.81 15.19
C TYR A 15 0.50 10.50 16.04
N GLN A 16 -0.68 10.84 15.52
CA GLN A 16 -1.94 10.62 16.22
C GLN A 16 -2.61 9.32 15.78
N PRO A 17 -3.18 8.52 16.70
CA PRO A 17 -4.04 7.41 16.31
C PRO A 17 -5.25 7.89 15.52
N GLU A 18 -5.63 7.12 14.50
CA GLU A 18 -6.68 7.52 13.57
C GLU A 18 -7.77 6.46 13.42
N TYR A 19 -9.00 6.91 13.16
CA TYR A 19 -10.11 6.03 12.87
C TYR A 19 -10.27 5.87 11.36
N GLY A 20 -10.48 4.64 10.90
CA GLY A 20 -10.81 4.39 9.51
C GLY A 20 -11.55 3.08 9.29
N LEU A 21 -12.15 2.97 8.11
CA LEU A 21 -12.85 1.77 7.67
C LEU A 21 -11.93 0.97 6.77
N TYR A 22 -11.38 -0.13 7.28
CA TYR A 22 -10.42 -0.95 6.55
C TYR A 22 -10.83 -2.41 6.55
N ARG A 23 -10.48 -3.12 5.48
CA ARG A 23 -10.52 -4.58 5.48
C ARG A 23 -9.15 -5.09 5.87
N LEU A 24 -9.05 -5.70 7.05
CA LEU A 24 -7.79 -6.29 7.50
C LEU A 24 -7.40 -7.48 6.62
N PRO A 25 -6.10 -7.79 6.48
CA PRO A 25 -5.65 -8.99 5.81
C PRO A 25 -6.29 -10.25 6.40
N GLY A 26 -6.86 -11.11 5.54
CA GLY A 26 -7.55 -12.34 5.94
C GLY A 26 -9.02 -12.17 6.32
N GLU A 27 -9.51 -10.93 6.49
CA GLU A 27 -10.92 -10.66 6.75
C GLU A 27 -11.73 -10.52 5.46
N SER A 28 -12.99 -10.94 5.49
CA SER A 28 -13.89 -10.85 4.32
C SER A 28 -14.62 -9.51 4.23
N THR A 29 -14.76 -8.79 5.34
CA THR A 29 -15.49 -7.53 5.47
C THR A 29 -14.62 -6.42 6.03
N SER A 30 -14.91 -5.18 5.67
CA SER A 30 -14.31 -4.01 6.32
C SER A 30 -14.86 -3.84 7.73
N ALA A 31 -14.03 -3.29 8.63
CA ALA A 31 -14.40 -2.96 9.99
C ALA A 31 -13.93 -1.54 10.34
N PHE A 32 -14.63 -0.88 11.26
CA PHE A 32 -14.21 0.40 11.78
C PHE A 32 -13.12 0.21 12.84
N LEU A 33 -11.93 0.74 12.58
CA LEU A 33 -10.73 0.50 13.36
C LEU A 33 -10.11 1.81 13.85
N LEU A 34 -9.58 1.80 15.06
CA LEU A 34 -8.62 2.78 15.53
C LEU A 34 -7.21 2.24 15.31
N THR A 35 -6.38 2.92 14.55
CA THR A 35 -5.04 2.48 14.17
C THR A 35 -3.97 3.39 14.76
N SER A 36 -2.84 2.81 15.17
CA SER A 36 -1.64 3.54 15.56
C SER A 36 -0.38 2.78 15.14
N VAL A 37 0.72 3.49 14.98
CA VAL A 37 2.00 2.97 14.48
C VAL A 37 3.04 2.90 15.59
N PHE A 38 3.95 1.93 15.51
CA PHE A 38 5.04 1.76 16.46
C PHE A 38 6.40 1.93 15.77
N VAL A 39 7.11 2.98 16.18
CA VAL A 39 8.50 3.24 15.81
C VAL A 39 9.36 3.24 17.08
N PRO A 40 10.31 2.31 17.25
CA PRO A 40 11.14 2.24 18.45
C PRO A 40 11.96 3.51 18.67
N ARG A 41 12.25 3.81 19.93
CA ARG A 41 13.07 4.98 20.29
C ARG A 41 14.45 4.90 19.64
N GLY A 42 14.84 5.95 18.94
CA GLY A 42 16.13 6.03 18.25
C GLY A 42 16.19 5.26 16.91
N ARG A 43 15.07 4.68 16.48
CA ARG A 43 14.89 4.15 15.13
C ARG A 43 14.00 5.09 14.32
N GLN A 44 14.00 4.88 13.02
CA GLN A 44 13.13 5.59 12.09
C GLN A 44 12.19 4.63 11.34
N ASN A 45 12.47 3.34 11.36
CA ASN A 45 11.68 2.30 10.70
C ASN A 45 10.52 1.86 11.59
N LEU A 46 9.39 1.56 10.95
CA LEU A 46 8.21 0.98 11.57
C LEU A 46 8.51 -0.46 12.02
N THR A 47 8.00 -0.85 13.20
CA THR A 47 8.11 -2.24 13.68
C THR A 47 6.78 -2.89 13.97
N ALA A 48 5.70 -2.11 14.12
CA ALA A 48 4.36 -2.68 14.21
C ALA A 48 3.28 -1.65 13.92
N ILE A 49 2.08 -2.14 13.61
CA ILE A 49 0.83 -1.38 13.53
C ILE A 49 -0.13 -2.01 14.53
N LEU A 50 -0.68 -1.21 15.43
CA LEU A 50 -1.70 -1.67 16.37
C LEU A 50 -3.05 -1.14 15.90
N THR A 51 -4.02 -2.03 15.78
CA THR A 51 -5.41 -1.67 15.52
C THR A 51 -6.29 -2.09 16.68
N ALA A 52 -7.35 -1.32 16.94
CA ALA A 52 -8.41 -1.65 17.87
C ALA A 52 -9.75 -1.70 17.11
N GLN A 53 -10.44 -2.82 17.22
CA GLN A 53 -11.77 -3.02 16.62
C GLN A 53 -12.81 -2.12 17.30
N SER A 54 -13.67 -1.50 16.49
CA SER A 54 -14.78 -0.67 16.97
C SER A 54 -16.16 -1.24 16.62
N GLU A 55 -16.23 -2.44 16.04
CA GLU A 55 -17.50 -3.12 15.75
C GLU A 55 -18.15 -3.65 17.04
N PRO A 56 -19.48 -3.63 17.19
CA PRO A 56 -20.15 -3.99 18.45
C PRO A 56 -19.83 -5.39 19.00
N ASP A 57 -19.59 -6.36 18.13
CA ASP A 57 -19.30 -7.75 18.46
C ASP A 57 -17.83 -8.00 18.81
N ARG A 58 -16.93 -7.12 18.38
CA ARG A 58 -15.47 -7.22 18.58
C ARG A 58 -14.86 -5.98 19.23
N TYR A 59 -15.69 -5.15 19.87
CA TYR A 59 -15.29 -3.84 20.37
C TYR A 59 -14.14 -3.92 21.37
N GLY A 60 -13.06 -3.19 21.11
CA GLY A 60 -11.87 -3.15 21.95
C GLY A 60 -10.89 -4.31 21.73
N GLU A 61 -11.15 -5.24 20.80
CA GLU A 61 -10.14 -6.22 20.41
C GLU A 61 -8.94 -5.52 19.78
N LEU A 62 -7.75 -5.81 20.33
CA LEU A 62 -6.49 -5.28 19.85
C LEU A 62 -5.80 -6.28 18.93
N ILE A 63 -5.37 -5.83 17.76
CA ILE A 63 -4.64 -6.62 16.79
C ILE A 63 -3.32 -5.90 16.51
N LEU A 64 -2.19 -6.58 16.78
CA LEU A 64 -0.86 -6.08 16.49
C LEU A 64 -0.34 -6.75 15.22
N PHE A 65 -0.10 -5.95 14.19
CA PHE A 65 0.62 -6.37 12.98
C PHE A 65 2.10 -6.09 13.19
N ASP A 66 2.86 -7.13 13.48
CA ASP A 66 4.32 -7.02 13.56
C ASP A 66 4.91 -6.84 12.15
N VAL A 67 5.83 -5.90 12.05
CA VAL A 67 6.61 -5.63 10.85
C VAL A 67 8.04 -6.10 11.13
N PRO A 68 8.49 -7.19 10.48
CA PRO A 68 9.84 -7.71 10.65
C PRO A 68 10.90 -6.62 10.46
N VAL A 69 11.91 -6.59 11.33
CA VAL A 69 12.92 -5.51 11.34
C VAL A 69 13.78 -5.57 10.08
N GLU A 70 13.97 -6.77 9.54
CA GLU A 70 14.64 -7.08 8.28
C GLU A 70 13.99 -6.44 7.06
N ASP A 71 12.69 -6.16 7.09
CA ASP A 71 11.96 -5.53 6.00
C ASP A 71 12.27 -4.05 5.86
N GLN A 72 12.84 -3.45 6.92
CA GLN A 72 13.23 -2.05 6.99
C GLN A 72 12.14 -1.06 6.55
N VAL A 73 10.87 -1.40 6.83
CA VAL A 73 9.72 -0.56 6.47
C VAL A 73 9.88 0.85 7.02
N PRO A 74 9.78 1.89 6.17
CA PRO A 74 9.99 3.25 6.62
C PRO A 74 8.89 3.70 7.58
N GLY A 75 9.25 4.38 8.66
CA GLY A 75 8.27 5.01 9.54
C GLY A 75 7.74 6.32 8.95
N PRO A 76 6.67 6.90 9.53
CA PRO A 76 6.04 8.14 9.03
C PRO A 76 7.04 9.26 8.71
N ARG A 77 7.95 9.58 9.64
CA ARG A 77 8.97 10.63 9.43
C ARG A 77 9.86 10.39 8.21
N GLN A 78 10.17 9.14 7.87
CA GLN A 78 11.00 8.85 6.69
C GLN A 78 10.22 9.07 5.41
N VAL A 79 8.95 8.67 5.38
CA VAL A 79 8.08 8.88 4.22
C VAL A 79 7.81 10.37 4.02
N GLU A 80 7.56 11.11 5.10
CA GLU A 80 7.45 12.58 5.08
C GLU A 80 8.69 13.25 4.49
N ALA A 81 9.88 12.82 4.94
CA ALA A 81 11.14 13.33 4.38
C ALA A 81 11.31 12.96 2.90
N LEU A 82 10.85 11.78 2.48
CA LEU A 82 10.86 11.36 1.07
C LEU A 82 9.94 12.25 0.24
N ILE A 83 8.74 12.56 0.73
CA ILE A 83 7.78 13.46 0.07
C ILE A 83 8.36 14.87 -0.06
N GLU A 84 8.93 15.44 1.00
CA GLU A 84 9.54 16.78 0.97
C GLU A 84 10.74 16.88 0.03
N GLN A 85 11.48 15.78 -0.17
CA GLN A 85 12.64 15.70 -1.04
C GLN A 85 12.30 15.44 -2.51
N ASP A 86 11.05 15.04 -2.82
CA ASP A 86 10.64 14.84 -4.20
C ASP A 86 10.70 16.18 -4.97
N PRO A 87 11.45 16.26 -6.08
CA PRO A 87 11.65 17.52 -6.80
C PRO A 87 10.36 18.13 -7.34
N ILE A 88 9.39 17.30 -7.78
CA ILE A 88 8.13 17.75 -8.37
C ILE A 88 7.22 18.31 -7.29
N ILE A 89 7.08 17.59 -6.18
CA ILE A 89 6.29 18.02 -5.01
C ILE A 89 6.90 19.28 -4.40
N SER A 90 8.22 19.28 -4.16
CA SER A 90 8.93 20.41 -3.57
C SER A 90 8.83 21.67 -4.42
N GLN A 91 8.94 21.54 -5.76
CA GLN A 91 8.70 22.64 -6.69
C GLN A 91 7.25 23.14 -6.60
N GLN A 92 6.27 22.24 -6.61
CA GLN A 92 4.86 22.61 -6.55
C GLN A 92 4.48 23.32 -5.25
N PHE A 93 4.97 22.83 -4.11
CA PHE A 93 4.75 23.45 -2.80
C PHE A 93 5.40 24.84 -2.74
N SER A 94 6.60 24.98 -3.30
CA SER A 94 7.30 26.27 -3.39
C SER A 94 6.52 27.27 -4.25
N LEU A 95 5.92 26.83 -5.37
CA LEU A 95 5.09 27.67 -6.23
C LEU A 95 3.83 28.15 -5.51
N TRP A 96 3.11 27.27 -4.80
CA TRP A 96 1.92 27.66 -4.05
C TRP A 96 2.24 28.65 -2.94
N ARG A 97 3.31 28.40 -2.17
CA ARG A 97 3.78 29.33 -1.13
C ARG A 97 4.17 30.69 -1.70
N THR A 98 4.82 30.73 -2.86
CA THR A 98 5.20 31.98 -3.55
C THR A 98 3.96 32.75 -4.04
N GLY A 99 2.90 32.04 -4.43
CA GLY A 99 1.61 32.62 -4.80
C GLY A 99 0.81 33.20 -3.63
N GLY A 100 1.33 33.10 -2.40
CA GLY A 100 0.67 33.56 -1.18
C GLY A 100 -0.24 32.51 -0.53
N SER A 101 -0.42 31.34 -1.14
CA SER A 101 -1.20 30.26 -0.54
C SER A 101 -0.44 29.62 0.62
N GLN A 102 -1.17 29.30 1.68
CA GLN A 102 -0.70 28.40 2.72
C GLN A 102 -0.92 26.94 2.26
N VAL A 103 0.08 26.09 2.50
CA VAL A 103 0.09 24.67 2.12
C VAL A 103 0.12 23.84 3.39
N TRP A 104 -0.86 22.95 3.54
CA TRP A 104 -0.90 21.99 4.63
C TRP A 104 -0.96 20.57 4.09
N THR A 105 -0.01 19.75 4.52
CA THR A 105 -0.07 18.29 4.45
C THR A 105 -0.88 17.81 5.65
N GLY A 106 -1.92 17.01 5.41
CA GLY A 106 -2.77 16.48 6.48
C GLY A 106 -2.06 15.41 7.31
N HIS A 107 -2.83 14.64 8.09
CA HIS A 107 -2.30 13.47 8.78
C HIS A 107 -1.78 12.43 7.76
N LEU A 108 -0.66 11.78 8.04
CA LEU A 108 -0.15 10.70 7.20
C LEU A 108 -0.86 9.39 7.54
N HIS A 109 -1.77 9.00 6.65
CA HIS A 109 -2.53 7.77 6.74
C HIS A 109 -1.66 6.57 6.35
N LEU A 110 -1.62 5.54 7.20
CA LEU A 110 -0.86 4.32 6.95
C LEU A 110 -1.81 3.14 6.77
N ILE A 111 -1.96 2.68 5.52
CA ILE A 111 -3.03 1.79 5.10
C ILE A 111 -2.45 0.45 4.65
N PRO A 112 -2.75 -0.65 5.34
CA PRO A 112 -2.39 -1.99 4.89
C PRO A 112 -3.20 -2.40 3.65
N VAL A 113 -2.53 -2.74 2.56
CA VAL A 113 -3.16 -3.20 1.31
C VAL A 113 -2.55 -4.54 0.91
N GLY A 114 -3.26 -5.63 1.18
CA GLY A 114 -2.78 -6.98 0.91
C GLY A 114 -1.49 -7.29 1.68
N LYS A 115 -0.35 -7.34 0.97
CA LYS A 115 0.99 -7.59 1.54
C LYS A 115 1.89 -6.36 1.49
N THR A 116 1.34 -5.16 1.27
CA THR A 116 2.11 -3.91 1.21
C THR A 116 1.50 -2.86 2.13
N LEU A 117 2.29 -1.85 2.49
CA LEU A 117 1.82 -0.68 3.21
C LEU A 117 1.80 0.49 2.23
N LEU A 118 0.65 1.17 2.20
CA LEU A 118 0.46 2.39 1.43
C LEU A 118 0.38 3.56 2.39
N TYR A 119 1.18 4.59 2.12
CA TYR A 119 1.15 5.86 2.84
C TYR A 119 0.37 6.87 2.00
N MET A 120 -0.52 7.62 2.62
CA MET A 120 -1.32 8.62 1.93
C MET A 120 -1.46 9.87 2.80
N GLU A 121 -1.25 11.03 2.22
CA GLU A 121 -1.59 12.30 2.84
C GLU A 121 -2.41 13.18 1.87
N PRO A 122 -3.45 13.86 2.36
CA PRO A 122 -4.11 14.91 1.61
C PRO A 122 -3.31 16.22 1.69
N VAL A 123 -3.33 17.01 0.61
CA VAL A 123 -2.73 18.35 0.58
C VAL A 123 -3.82 19.39 0.41
N PHE A 124 -3.88 20.32 1.35
CA PHE A 124 -4.83 21.42 1.37
C PHE A 124 -4.16 22.75 1.05
N LEU A 125 -4.89 23.63 0.36
CA LEU A 125 -4.50 25.02 0.11
C LEU A 125 -5.55 25.97 0.66
N ALA A 126 -5.09 27.10 1.19
CA ALA A 126 -5.94 28.24 1.51
C ALA A 126 -5.21 29.52 1.11
N ALA A 127 -5.99 30.56 0.79
CA ALA A 127 -5.43 31.84 0.36
C ALA A 127 -4.80 32.63 1.50
N GLU A 128 -5.31 32.47 2.73
CA GLU A 128 -4.90 33.18 3.96
C GLU A 128 -5.11 32.26 5.18
N GLU A 129 -4.57 32.63 6.35
CA GLU A 129 -4.52 31.77 7.56
C GLU A 129 -5.91 31.38 8.11
N ASP A 130 -6.90 32.27 7.97
CA ASP A 130 -8.29 32.05 8.44
C ASP A 130 -9.22 31.50 7.35
N ALA A 131 -8.72 31.28 6.13
CA ALA A 131 -9.53 30.76 5.03
C ALA A 131 -9.75 29.24 5.19
N ILE A 132 -10.94 28.77 4.80
CA ILE A 132 -11.25 27.33 4.81
C ILE A 132 -10.31 26.63 3.82
N PRO A 133 -9.48 25.67 4.27
CA PRO A 133 -8.58 24.96 3.36
C PRO A 133 -9.35 24.07 2.40
N GLU A 134 -8.98 24.12 1.12
CA GLU A 134 -9.52 23.27 0.07
C GLU A 134 -8.55 22.11 -0.20
N LEU A 135 -9.10 20.89 -0.29
CA LEU A 135 -8.33 19.73 -0.74
C LEU A 135 -7.91 19.93 -2.20
N ARG A 136 -6.60 19.87 -2.48
CA ARG A 136 -6.06 20.08 -3.82
C ARG A 136 -5.34 18.88 -4.41
N ARG A 137 -4.65 18.10 -3.60
CA ARG A 137 -3.93 16.91 -4.06
C ARG A 137 -4.00 15.79 -3.04
N PHE A 138 -3.69 14.60 -3.51
CA PHE A 138 -3.27 13.48 -2.69
C PHE A 138 -1.82 13.17 -2.99
N VAL A 139 -1.04 12.90 -1.97
CA VAL A 139 0.29 12.32 -2.09
C VAL A 139 0.21 10.88 -1.60
N VAL A 140 0.75 9.95 -2.37
CA VAL A 140 0.73 8.53 -2.06
C VAL A 140 2.13 7.95 -2.23
N SER A 141 2.52 7.07 -1.32
CA SER A 141 3.83 6.41 -1.32
C SER A 141 3.74 4.93 -0.95
N ASP A 142 4.64 4.13 -1.53
CA ASP A 142 4.93 2.74 -1.13
C ASP A 142 6.12 2.66 -0.14
N GLY A 143 6.54 3.81 0.40
CA GLY A 143 7.71 3.97 1.26
C GLY A 143 9.01 4.26 0.52
N HIS A 144 9.05 4.11 -0.81
CA HIS A 144 10.26 4.29 -1.62
C HIS A 144 10.05 5.29 -2.76
N ARG A 145 8.83 5.30 -3.31
CA ARG A 145 8.39 6.17 -4.38
C ARG A 145 7.26 7.04 -3.89
N VAL A 146 7.05 8.15 -4.56
CA VAL A 146 5.98 9.09 -4.25
C VAL A 146 5.30 9.49 -5.54
N SER A 147 3.99 9.67 -5.46
CA SER A 147 3.16 10.23 -6.52
C SER A 147 2.22 11.27 -5.92
N MET A 148 2.04 12.41 -6.60
CA MET A 148 1.11 13.45 -6.18
C MET A 148 0.17 13.81 -7.35
N GLN A 149 -1.13 13.57 -7.19
CA GLN A 149 -2.15 13.88 -8.21
C GLN A 149 -3.39 14.55 -7.61
N GLU A 150 -4.35 14.96 -8.44
CA GLU A 150 -5.55 15.67 -8.00
C GLU A 150 -6.51 14.75 -7.24
N THR A 151 -6.59 13.50 -7.68
CA THR A 151 -7.41 12.47 -7.04
C THR A 151 -6.56 11.37 -6.41
N LEU A 152 -7.11 10.71 -5.40
CA LEU A 152 -6.48 9.55 -4.77
C LEU A 152 -6.27 8.42 -5.79
N GLU A 153 -7.27 8.17 -6.65
CA GLU A 153 -7.20 7.15 -7.69
C GLU A 153 -6.05 7.40 -8.66
N GLU A 154 -5.93 8.61 -9.20
CA GLU A 154 -4.80 8.98 -10.07
C GLU A 154 -3.46 8.84 -9.35
N SER A 155 -3.39 9.23 -8.08
CA SER A 155 -2.16 9.14 -7.29
C SER A 155 -1.70 7.70 -7.13
N VAL A 156 -2.62 6.79 -6.83
CA VAL A 156 -2.37 5.34 -6.73
C VAL A 156 -1.99 4.74 -8.10
N GLN A 157 -2.72 5.08 -9.16
CA GLN A 157 -2.42 4.59 -10.51
C GLN A 157 -1.02 5.03 -10.96
N ALA A 158 -0.68 6.32 -10.77
CA ALA A 158 0.64 6.83 -11.12
C ALA A 158 1.75 6.18 -10.28
N LEU A 159 1.52 5.91 -8.98
CA LEU A 159 2.46 5.18 -8.15
C LEU A 159 2.69 3.75 -8.66
N LEU A 160 1.62 3.05 -9.06
CA LEU A 160 1.71 1.71 -9.62
C LEU A 160 2.52 1.69 -10.93
N MET A 161 2.31 2.67 -11.81
CA MET A 161 3.08 2.81 -13.04
C MET A 161 4.58 2.98 -12.76
N LEU A 162 4.95 3.78 -11.76
CA LEU A 162 6.35 3.93 -11.33
C LEU A 162 6.95 2.62 -10.76
N ALA A 163 6.12 1.77 -10.15
CA ALA A 163 6.55 0.46 -9.65
C ALA A 163 6.76 -0.56 -10.77
N LEU A 164 6.02 -0.47 -11.88
CA LEU A 164 6.21 -1.34 -13.05
C LEU A 164 7.52 -1.05 -13.80
N ASP A 165 7.92 0.22 -13.87
CA ASP A 165 9.17 0.65 -14.50
C ASP A 165 10.41 0.28 -13.67
N SER A 166 10.24 -0.08 -12.40
CA SER A 166 11.33 -0.47 -11.50
C SER A 166 10.80 -1.41 -10.41
N PRO A 167 10.74 -2.73 -10.61
CA PRO A 167 10.29 -3.63 -9.56
C PRO A 167 11.28 -3.61 -8.38
N LEU A 168 10.79 -3.29 -7.17
CA LEU A 168 11.53 -3.52 -5.92
C LEU A 168 11.40 -5.00 -5.52
N PRO A 169 12.37 -5.57 -4.79
CA PRO A 169 12.16 -6.85 -4.14
C PRO A 169 11.03 -6.74 -3.11
N SER A 170 10.03 -7.61 -3.17
CA SER A 170 8.95 -7.71 -2.17
C SER A 170 9.54 -7.97 -0.79
N VAL A 171 9.37 -7.02 0.15
CA VAL A 171 9.92 -7.08 1.51
C VAL A 171 8.83 -6.99 2.58
N LEU A 172 7.84 -7.89 2.52
CA LEU A 172 6.99 -8.18 3.68
C LEU A 172 6.66 -9.68 3.74
N PRO A 173 7.35 -10.48 4.57
CA PRO A 173 6.84 -11.74 5.06
C PRO A 173 5.90 -11.46 6.24
N VAL A 174 4.59 -11.61 6.02
CA VAL A 174 3.64 -11.70 7.12
C VAL A 174 3.86 -13.05 7.82
N SER A 175 4.46 -13.05 9.00
CA SER A 175 4.40 -14.20 9.91
C SER A 175 3.08 -14.17 10.67
N MET A 176 2.03 -14.76 10.08
CA MET A 176 0.84 -15.10 10.85
C MET A 176 1.11 -16.38 11.64
N VAL A 177 1.21 -16.28 12.96
CA VAL A 177 1.04 -17.46 13.82
C VAL A 177 -0.44 -17.83 13.78
N GLY A 178 -0.78 -18.76 12.90
CA GLY A 178 -2.13 -19.27 12.71
C GLY A 178 -2.16 -20.14 11.46
N THR A 179 -2.11 -21.45 11.65
CA THR A 179 -2.10 -22.52 10.65
C THR A 179 -3.06 -22.30 9.48
N GLN A 180 -2.52 -21.86 8.33
CA GLN A 180 -2.70 -22.43 6.98
C GLN A 180 -1.83 -21.60 6.04
N ASP A 181 -0.81 -22.24 5.47
CA ASP A 181 0.07 -21.62 4.46
C ASP A 181 -0.77 -21.02 3.32
N PRO A 182 -0.49 -19.78 2.88
CA PRO A 182 -0.92 -19.39 1.54
C PRO A 182 -0.14 -20.29 0.59
N THR A 183 -0.83 -21.23 -0.05
CA THR A 183 -0.24 -22.10 -1.07
C THR A 183 0.45 -21.22 -2.11
N ILE A 184 1.78 -21.11 -1.99
CA ILE A 184 2.63 -20.80 -3.12
C ILE A 184 2.29 -21.89 -4.13
N LEU A 185 1.73 -21.51 -5.27
CA LEU A 185 1.52 -22.45 -6.37
C LEU A 185 2.91 -22.92 -6.78
N ASP A 186 3.28 -24.12 -6.33
CA ASP A 186 4.50 -24.75 -6.74
C ASP A 186 4.35 -25.11 -8.23
N THR A 187 5.05 -24.36 -9.07
CA THR A 187 5.03 -24.53 -10.52
C THR A 187 6.20 -25.39 -11.00
N SER A 188 7.02 -25.94 -10.09
CA SER A 188 8.18 -26.77 -10.45
C SER A 188 7.80 -28.03 -11.23
N ASP A 189 6.60 -28.54 -10.99
CA ASP A 189 6.12 -29.81 -11.57
C ASP A 189 5.22 -29.59 -12.80
N TRP A 190 5.11 -28.35 -13.29
CA TRP A 190 4.28 -28.05 -14.45
C TRP A 190 4.96 -28.55 -15.73
N PRO A 191 4.24 -29.26 -16.61
CA PRO A 191 4.79 -29.65 -17.89
C PRO A 191 5.04 -28.44 -18.78
N VAL A 192 5.94 -28.61 -19.74
CA VAL A 192 6.30 -27.57 -20.71
C VAL A 192 5.08 -27.06 -21.49
N GLU A 193 4.09 -27.91 -21.76
CA GLU A 193 2.81 -27.49 -22.36
C GLU A 193 2.02 -26.50 -21.48
N ALA A 194 2.09 -26.60 -20.15
CA ALA A 194 1.38 -25.67 -19.25
C ALA A 194 1.99 -24.27 -19.31
N LEU A 195 3.32 -24.17 -19.39
CA LEU A 195 4.01 -22.89 -19.55
C LEU A 195 3.68 -22.26 -20.91
N ALA A 196 3.65 -23.05 -21.98
CA ALA A 196 3.30 -22.57 -23.32
C ALA A 196 1.86 -22.03 -23.40
N LEU A 197 0.91 -22.65 -22.69
CA LEU A 197 -0.48 -22.18 -22.60
C LEU A 197 -0.60 -20.86 -21.81
N LEU A 198 0.20 -20.71 -20.75
CA LEU A 198 0.26 -19.46 -19.99
C LEU A 198 0.84 -18.31 -20.84
N GLU A 199 1.98 -18.54 -21.51
CA GLU A 199 2.62 -17.56 -22.38
C GLU A 199 1.70 -17.11 -23.54
N ARG A 200 0.94 -18.06 -24.12
CA ARG A 200 -0.07 -17.76 -25.15
C ARG A 200 -1.19 -16.87 -24.60
N GLY A 201 -1.66 -17.14 -23.39
CA GLY A 201 -2.65 -16.30 -22.72
C GLY A 201 -2.12 -14.87 -22.47
N GLU A 202 -0.90 -14.74 -21.99
CA GLU A 202 -0.27 -13.43 -21.75
C GLU A 202 -0.08 -12.62 -23.03
N GLN A 203 0.26 -13.28 -24.14
CA GLN A 203 0.35 -12.65 -25.46
C GLN A 203 -1.02 -12.14 -25.94
N ALA A 204 -2.07 -12.96 -25.82
CA ALA A 204 -3.43 -12.58 -26.17
C ALA A 204 -3.92 -11.39 -25.33
N LEU A 205 -3.58 -11.33 -24.04
CA LEU A 205 -3.88 -10.21 -23.16
C LEU A 205 -3.17 -8.92 -23.61
N ARG A 206 -1.90 -9.01 -24.03
CA ARG A 206 -1.13 -7.88 -24.58
C ARG A 206 -1.70 -7.36 -25.90
N GLU A 207 -2.33 -8.24 -26.69
CA GLU A 207 -2.97 -7.90 -27.96
C GLU A 207 -4.44 -7.48 -27.80
N GLY A 208 -5.00 -7.55 -26.57
CA GLY A 208 -6.39 -7.21 -26.29
C GLY A 208 -7.41 -8.27 -26.73
N ASP A 209 -6.95 -9.47 -27.07
CA ASP A 209 -7.80 -10.61 -27.47
C ASP A 209 -8.24 -11.41 -26.23
N PHE A 210 -9.34 -10.97 -25.62
CA PHE A 210 -9.91 -11.60 -24.43
C PHE A 210 -10.48 -13.00 -24.70
N GLN A 211 -10.87 -13.31 -25.94
CA GLN A 211 -11.39 -14.62 -26.29
C GLN A 211 -10.25 -15.66 -26.31
N ALA A 212 -9.15 -15.34 -27.00
CA ALA A 212 -7.97 -16.19 -27.05
C ALA A 212 -7.31 -16.37 -25.67
N PHE A 213 -7.37 -15.34 -24.81
CA PHE A 213 -6.98 -15.45 -23.41
C PHE A 213 -7.83 -16.46 -22.64
N GLY A 214 -9.16 -16.37 -22.76
CA GLY A 214 -10.10 -17.28 -22.10
C GLY A 214 -9.93 -18.74 -22.53
N GLU A 215 -9.69 -18.98 -23.82
CA GLU A 215 -9.40 -20.30 -24.37
C GLU A 215 -8.09 -20.88 -23.80
N SER A 216 -7.02 -20.07 -23.76
CA SER A 216 -5.71 -20.50 -23.23
C SER A 216 -5.79 -20.86 -21.73
N LEU A 217 -6.57 -20.13 -20.95
CA LEU A 217 -6.77 -20.41 -19.52
C LEU A 217 -7.61 -21.68 -19.28
N ALA A 218 -8.61 -21.93 -20.13
CA ALA A 218 -9.43 -23.14 -20.06
C ALA A 218 -8.62 -24.40 -20.40
N GLU A 219 -7.76 -24.34 -21.42
CA GLU A 219 -6.85 -25.41 -21.81
C GLU A 219 -5.82 -25.69 -20.71
N LEU A 220 -5.24 -24.63 -20.12
CA LEU A 220 -4.31 -24.75 -19.00
C LEU A 220 -4.96 -25.46 -17.80
N ARG A 221 -6.20 -25.07 -17.46
CA ARG A 221 -6.95 -25.69 -16.37
C ARG A 221 -7.20 -27.17 -16.63
N ALA A 222 -7.66 -27.53 -17.83
CA ALA A 222 -7.91 -28.92 -18.19
C ALA A 222 -6.63 -29.77 -18.09
N LEU A 223 -5.50 -29.24 -18.58
CA LEU A 223 -4.20 -29.90 -18.50
C LEU A 223 -3.76 -30.15 -17.05
N LEU A 224 -3.82 -29.12 -16.21
CA LEU A 224 -3.46 -29.24 -14.79
C LEU A 224 -4.40 -30.19 -14.02
N GLU A 225 -5.70 -30.20 -14.34
CA GLU A 225 -6.66 -31.14 -13.76
C GLU A 225 -6.30 -32.59 -14.10
N THR A 226 -5.92 -32.89 -15.35
CA THR A 226 -5.51 -34.25 -15.75
C THR A 226 -4.25 -34.73 -15.03
N LEU A 227 -3.30 -33.83 -14.78
CA LEU A 227 -2.06 -34.15 -14.07
C LEU A 227 -2.30 -34.36 -12.57
N SER A 228 -3.17 -33.52 -11.99
CA SER A 228 -3.58 -33.67 -10.59
C SER A 228 -4.36 -34.97 -10.33
N ALA A 229 -5.07 -35.49 -11.34
CA ALA A 229 -5.78 -36.76 -11.29
C ALA A 229 -4.86 -37.98 -11.52
N GLY A 230 -3.81 -37.83 -12.35
CA GLY A 230 -2.86 -38.89 -12.67
C GLY A 230 -1.78 -39.17 -11.62
N GLY A 231 -1.54 -38.25 -10.68
CA GLY A 231 -0.53 -38.39 -9.62
C GLY A 231 -0.98 -39.12 -8.34
N ARG A 232 -2.11 -39.85 -8.37
CA ARG A 232 -2.73 -40.50 -7.19
C ARG A 232 -2.75 -42.04 -7.23
N GLU A 233 -2.00 -42.69 -8.13
CA GLU A 233 -1.81 -44.15 -8.15
C GLU A 233 -0.41 -44.60 -7.71
#